data_AF-A0A3N8GDF3-F1
#
_entry.id   AF-A0A3N8GDF3-F1
#
_cell.length_a   1.000
_cell.length_b   1.000
_cell.length_c   1.000
_cell.angle_alpha   90.00
_cell.angle_beta   90.00
_cell.angle_gamma   90.00
#
_symmetry.space_group_name_H-M   'P 1'
#
loop_
_entity.id
_entity.type
_entity.pdbx_description
1 polymer ?
#
loop_
_entity_poly.entity_id
_entity_poly.type
_entity_poly.pdbx_seq_one_letter_code
_entity_poly.pdbx_strand_id
1 'polypeptide(L)' 'MESLEQEPTLPAGLVVFSADGRAEFGWLNPETEQYFSEATGEVIRDAVGAVPWVANRAH' A
#
# COMPACT_ATOMS: atom_id res chain seq x y z
N MET A 1 -18.06 -5.99 30.18
CA MET A 1 -17.05 -6.66 29.34
C MET A 1 -17.25 -6.10 27.95
N GLU A 2 -16.65 -4.94 27.71
CA GLU A 2 -16.76 -4.22 26.45
C GLU A 2 -15.94 -5.00 25.42
N SER A 3 -16.61 -5.49 24.38
CA SER A 3 -15.94 -6.05 23.22
C SER A 3 -15.13 -4.91 22.61
N LEU A 4 -13.81 -4.95 22.76
CA LEU A 4 -12.90 -4.12 21.98
C LEU A 4 -13.14 -4.53 20.53
N GLU A 5 -13.92 -3.73 19.82
CA GLU A 5 -13.97 -3.77 18.37
C GLU A 5 -12.52 -3.63 17.93
N GLN A 6 -11.91 -4.74 17.51
CA GLN A 6 -10.59 -4.69 16.90
C GLN A 6 -10.78 -3.80 15.68
N GLU A 7 -10.35 -2.54 15.78
CA GLU A 7 -10.23 -1.67 14.63
C GLU A 7 -9.53 -2.52 13.56
N PRO A 8 -10.16 -2.74 12.39
CA PRO A 8 -9.54 -3.55 11.37
C PRO A 8 -8.17 -2.94 11.17
N THR A 9 -7.13 -3.71 11.47
CA THR A 9 -5.77 -3.33 11.12
C THR A 9 -5.74 -3.44 9.60
N LEU A 10 -6.25 -2.40 8.94
CA LEU A 10 -6.13 -2.27 7.50
C LEU A 10 -4.63 -2.41 7.26
N PRO A 11 -4.20 -3.34 6.39
CA PRO A 11 -2.79 -3.43 6.06
C PRO A 11 -2.34 -2.03 5.64
N ALA A 12 -1.24 -1.55 6.23
CA ALA A 12 -0.72 -0.22 5.93
C ALA A 12 -0.64 -0.07 4.41
N GLY A 13 -1.27 0.96 3.86
CA GLY A 13 -1.13 1.28 2.44
C GLY A 13 0.35 1.48 2.14
N LEU A 14 0.82 1.07 0.96
CA LEU A 14 2.21 1.30 0.59
C LEU A 14 2.31 2.58 -0.22
N VAL A 15 3.33 3.38 0.08
CA VAL A 15 3.84 4.35 -0.89
C VAL A 15 4.95 3.65 -1.66
N VAL A 16 4.70 3.40 -2.94
CA VAL A 16 5.60 2.70 -3.86
C VAL A 16 6.35 3.73 -4.70
N PHE A 17 7.67 3.57 -4.81
CA PHE A 17 8.54 4.44 -5.60
C PHE A 17 8.92 3.75 -6.90
N SER A 18 8.73 4.42 -8.04
CA SER A 18 9.17 3.98 -9.35
C SER A 18 10.56 4.51 -9.70
N ALA A 19 11.27 3.82 -10.58
CA ALA A 19 12.60 4.20 -11.05
C ALA A 19 12.63 5.58 -11.74
N ASP A 20 11.49 6.03 -12.28
CA ASP A 20 11.33 7.36 -12.87
C ASP A 20 11.15 8.49 -11.84
N GLY A 21 11.17 8.17 -10.54
CA GLY A 21 11.06 9.11 -9.43
C GLY A 21 9.62 9.42 -9.00
N ARG A 22 8.62 8.75 -9.56
CA ARG A 22 7.23 8.87 -9.09
C ARG A 22 6.99 8.10 -7.80
N ALA A 23 6.01 8.57 -7.04
CA ALA A 23 5.50 7.90 -5.85
C ALA A 23 3.98 7.77 -5.98
N GLU A 24 3.47 6.57 -5.74
CA GLU A 24 2.03 6.25 -5.85
C GLU A 24 1.59 5.36 -4.69
N PHE A 25 0.29 5.39 -4.37
CA PHE A 25 -0.28 4.44 -3.42
C PHE A 25 -0.48 3.08 -4.07
N GLY A 26 -0.16 2.02 -3.33
CA GLY A 26 -0.27 0.67 -3.83
C GLY A 26 -0.28 -0.40 -2.74
N TRP A 27 -0.27 -1.64 -3.19
CA TRP A 27 -0.21 -2.83 -2.34
C TRP A 27 0.74 -3.87 -2.94
N LEU A 28 1.33 -4.69 -2.07
CA LEU A 28 2.20 -5.79 -2.46
C LEU A 28 1.37 -7.07 -2.58
N ASN A 29 1.40 -7.72 -3.73
CA ASN A 29 0.87 -9.06 -3.88
C ASN A 29 1.87 -10.07 -3.28
N PRO A 30 1.51 -10.82 -2.22
CA PRO A 30 2.44 -11.75 -1.57
C PRO A 30 2.74 -13.00 -2.41
N GLU A 31 1.90 -13.34 -3.39
CA GLU A 31 2.11 -14.52 -4.25
C GLU A 31 3.06 -14.21 -5.42
N THR A 32 2.99 -13.00 -5.97
CA THR A 32 3.81 -12.58 -7.12
C THR A 32 4.97 -11.68 -6.74
N GLU A 33 5.02 -11.21 -5.49
CA GLU A 33 5.97 -10.21 -4.98
C GLU A 33 6.00 -8.91 -5.80
N GLN A 34 4.89 -8.58 -6.46
CA GLN A 34 4.74 -7.38 -7.29
C GLN A 34 3.93 -6.30 -6.58
N TYR A 35 4.31 -5.05 -6.82
CA TYR A 35 3.53 -3.89 -6.40
C TYR A 35 2.44 -3.57 -7.43
N PHE A 36 1.24 -3.30 -6.94
CA PHE A 36 0.09 -2.90 -7.75
C PHE A 36 -0.36 -1.50 -7.35
N SER A 37 -0.72 -0.68 -8.34
CA SER A 37 -1.28 0.64 -8.11
C SER A 37 -2.68 0.51 -7.51
N GLU A 38 -2.93 1.25 -6.43
CA GLU A 38 -4.27 1.35 -5.85
C GLU A 38 -5.24 2.07 -6.79
N ALA A 39 -4.74 3.03 -7.58
CA ALA A 39 -5.56 3.84 -8.47
C ALA A 39 -6.01 3.09 -9.72
N THR A 40 -5.15 2.24 -10.29
CA THR A 40 -5.41 1.57 -11.58
C THR A 40 -5.61 0.07 -11.46
N GLY A 41 -5.16 -0.55 -10.37
CA GLY A 41 -5.11 -2.01 -10.23
C GLY A 41 -4.07 -2.68 -11.12
N GLU A 42 -3.23 -1.91 -11.81
CA GLU A 42 -2.16 -2.44 -12.66
C GLU A 42 -0.85 -2.60 -11.90
N VAL A 43 0.04 -3.46 -12.41
CA VAL A 43 1.39 -3.66 -11.85
C VAL A 43 2.25 -2.42 -12.08
N ILE A 44 2.91 -1.95 -11.01
CA ILE A 44 3.95 -0.92 -11.07
C ILE A 44 5.26 -1.60 -11.45
N ARG A 45 5.53 -1.68 -12.76
CA ARG A 45 6.59 -2.53 -13.34
C ARG A 45 8.02 -2.10 -12.97
N ASP A 46 8.21 -0.83 -12.68
CA ASP A 46 9.51 -0.21 -12.41
C ASP A 46 9.67 0.20 -10.94
N ALA A 47 8.91 -0.43 -10.04
CA ALA A 47 9.03 -0.21 -8.61
C ALA A 47 10.44 -0.54 -8.11
N VAL A 48 11.08 0.44 -7.45
CA VAL A 48 12.40 0.30 -6.83
C VAL A 48 12.33 0.10 -5.32
N GLY A 49 11.17 0.34 -4.72
CA GLY A 49 10.94 0.11 -3.30
C GLY A 49 9.58 0.63 -2.85
N ALA A 50 9.21 0.29 -1.62
CA ALA A 50 7.99 0.78 -1.00
C ALA A 50 8.20 1.01 0.50
N VAL A 51 7.47 1.96 1.07
CA VAL A 51 7.42 2.19 2.51
C VAL A 51 5.99 2.07 3.02
N PRO A 52 5.75 1.47 4.20
CA PRO A 52 4.46 1.50 4.84
C PRO A 52 4.03 2.94 5.10
N TRP A 53 2.80 3.27 4.75
CA TRP A 53 2.16 4.53 5.07
C TRP A 53 1.01 4.29 6.03
N VAL A 54 1.00 5.06 7.10
CA VAL A 54 -0.04 5.04 8.13
C VAL A 54 -0.50 6.48 8.30
N ALA A 55 -1.80 6.71 8.11
CA ALA A 55 -2.42 7.98 8.45
C ALA A 55 -3.38 7.80 9.62
N ASN A 56 -3.40 8.80 10.49
CA ASN A 56 -4.41 8.95 11.53
C ASN A 56 -5.80 9.31 10.97
N ARG A 57 -5.87 9.80 9.72
CA ARG A 57 -7.11 10.12 9.02
C ARG A 57 -6.91 10.08 7.51
N ALA A 58 -7.75 9.33 6.80
CA ALA A 58 -7.96 9.44 5.36
C ALA A 58 -9.31 10.15 5.11
N HIS A 59 -9.42 10.95 4.04
CA HIS A 59 -10.65 11.64 3.63
C HIS A 59 -11.03 11.18 2.22
#